data_AF-A0A2E0RUI3-F1
#
_entry.id   AF-A0A2E0RUI3-F1
#
_cell.length_a   1.000
_cell.length_b   1.000
_cell.length_c   1.000
_cell.angle_alpha   90.00
_cell.angle_beta   90.00
_cell.angle_gamma   90.00
#
_symmetry.space_group_name_H-M   'P 1'
#
loop_
_entity.id
_entity.type
_entity.pdbx_description
1 polymer ?
#
loop_
_entity_poly.entity_id
_entity_poly.type
_entity_poly.pdbx_seq_one_letter_code
_entity_poly.pdbx_strand_id
1 'polypeptide(L)'
;MSAWSALSIVVVVGAMTYGMRAIAIVGLADREIPLPVQRMLRSVGPAVLAALALNLAAGGDGAGPSISLPEALSLVAAAASAWWSRNVIVSLVAGMTVLWVASALL
;
A
#
# COMPACT_ATOMS: atom_id res chain seq x y z
N MET A 1 -13.66 -1.62 22.35
CA MET A 1 -14.69 -1.63 21.27
C MET A 1 -15.74 -2.66 21.63
N SER A 2 -17.04 -2.38 21.43
CA SER A 2 -18.10 -3.36 21.69
C SER A 2 -18.23 -4.33 20.50
N ALA A 3 -18.66 -5.58 20.74
CA ALA A 3 -18.81 -6.58 19.68
C ALA A 3 -19.72 -6.10 18.53
N TRP A 4 -20.79 -5.38 18.87
CA TRP A 4 -21.70 -4.76 17.91
C TRP A 4 -21.03 -3.70 17.03
N SER A 5 -20.12 -2.90 17.59
CA SER A 5 -19.35 -1.92 16.82
C SER A 5 -18.35 -2.56 15.86
N ALA A 6 -17.71 -3.67 16.25
CA ALA A 6 -16.82 -4.40 15.36
C ALA A 6 -17.61 -5.06 14.21
N LEU A 7 -18.76 -5.67 14.52
CA LEU A 7 -19.61 -6.32 13.54
C LEU A 7 -20.14 -5.33 12.50
N SER A 8 -20.57 -4.13 12.92
CA SER A 8 -21.04 -3.11 11.98
C SER A 8 -19.92 -2.61 11.05
N ILE A 9 -18.69 -2.42 11.56
CA ILE A 9 -17.53 -2.05 10.75
C ILE A 9 -17.26 -3.12 9.68
N VAL A 10 -17.22 -4.40 10.08
CA VAL A 10 -16.95 -5.50 9.15
C VAL A 10 -18.02 -5.57 8.06
N VAL A 11 -19.30 -5.45 8.42
CA VAL A 11 -20.40 -5.47 7.44
C VAL A 11 -20.30 -4.30 6.48
N VAL A 12 -20.03 -3.08 6.97
CA VAL A 12 -19.91 -1.88 6.12
C VAL A 12 -18.70 -1.96 5.19
N VAL A 13 -17.52 -2.31 5.71
CA VAL A 13 -16.29 -2.44 4.93
C VAL A 13 -16.43 -3.57 3.91
N GLY A 14 -17.04 -4.69 4.31
CA GLY A 14 -17.34 -5.81 3.43
C GLY A 14 -18.26 -5.39 2.29
N ALA A 15 -19.40 -4.75 2.61
CA ALA A 15 -20.35 -4.28 1.61
C ALA A 15 -19.73 -3.27 0.63
N MET A 16 -18.93 -2.32 1.13
CA MET A 16 -18.21 -1.38 0.26
C MET A 16 -17.21 -2.09 -0.65
N THR A 17 -16.41 -3.02 -0.12
CA THR A 17 -15.38 -3.72 -0.89
C THR A 17 -16.00 -4.57 -2.00
N TYR A 18 -17.02 -5.37 -1.66
CA TYR A 18 -17.73 -6.19 -2.64
C TYR A 18 -18.53 -5.34 -3.62
N GLY A 19 -19.15 -4.25 -3.17
CA GLY A 19 -19.85 -3.30 -4.04
C GLY A 19 -18.93 -2.68 -5.07
N MET A 20 -17.74 -2.22 -4.67
CA MET A 20 -16.77 -1.62 -5.59
C MET A 20 -16.27 -2.61 -6.64
N ARG A 21 -16.06 -3.88 -6.25
CA ARG A 21 -15.75 -4.97 -7.19
C ARG A 21 -16.91 -5.26 -8.13
N ALA A 22 -18.13 -5.33 -7.61
CA ALA A 22 -19.32 -5.62 -8.41
C ALA A 22 -19.57 -4.53 -9.46
N ILE A 23 -19.38 -3.26 -9.12
CA ILE A 23 -19.50 -2.15 -10.07
C ILE A 23 -18.46 -2.29 -11.19
N ALA A 24 -17.21 -2.61 -10.85
CA ALA A 24 -16.15 -2.77 -11.84
C ALA A 24 -16.36 -3.99 -12.76
N ILE A 25 -16.88 -5.10 -12.23
CA ILE A 25 -17.07 -6.34 -12.99
C ILE A 25 -18.39 -6.30 -13.77
N VAL A 26 -19.51 -6.09 -13.08
CA VAL A 26 -20.86 -6.15 -13.67
C VAL A 26 -21.19 -4.88 -14.45
N GLY A 27 -20.81 -3.70 -13.93
CA GLY A 27 -21.08 -2.42 -14.59
C GLY A 27 -20.23 -2.16 -15.84
N LEU A 28 -19.14 -2.91 -16.02
CA LEU A 28 -18.21 -2.75 -17.13
C LEU A 28 -18.07 -4.01 -17.99
N ALA A 29 -18.87 -5.06 -17.72
CA ALA A 29 -18.78 -6.36 -18.37
C ALA A 29 -18.86 -6.28 -19.91
N ASP A 30 -19.75 -5.43 -20.43
CA ASP A 30 -19.99 -5.29 -21.87
C ASP A 30 -19.34 -4.03 -22.48
N ARG A 31 -18.45 -3.35 -21.75
CA ARG A 31 -17.82 -2.10 -22.22
C ARG A 31 -16.33 -2.27 -22.44
N GLU A 32 -15.88 -1.88 -23.62
CA GLU A 32 -14.45 -1.78 -23.91
C GLU A 32 -13.83 -0.66 -23.08
N ILE A 33 -12.87 -1.03 -22.23
CA ILE A 33 -12.14 -0.05 -21.40
C ILE A 33 -11.17 0.72 -22.31
N PRO A 34 -11.21 2.06 -22.33
CA PRO A 34 -10.31 2.84 -23.17
C PRO A 34 -8.83 2.63 -22.74
N LEU A 35 -7.93 2.58 -23.72
CA LEU A 35 -6.49 2.34 -23.55
C LEU A 35 -5.80 3.14 -22.42
N PRO A 36 -6.10 4.44 -22.20
CA PRO A 36 -5.51 5.20 -21.10
C PRO A 36 -5.86 4.61 -19.72
N VAL A 37 -7.11 4.17 -19.54
CA VAL A 37 -7.59 3.61 -18.26
C VAL A 37 -6.94 2.24 -18.01
N GLN A 38 -6.79 1.40 -19.04
CA GLN A 38 -6.08 0.12 -18.91
C GLN A 38 -4.62 0.29 -18.44
N ARG A 39 -3.92 1.31 -18.97
CA ARG A 39 -2.56 1.62 -18.55
C ARG A 39 -2.49 2.05 -17.08
N MET A 40 -3.45 2.86 -16.62
CA MET A 40 -3.55 3.26 -15.22
C MET A 40 -3.87 2.06 -14.31
N LEU A 41 -4.81 1.19 -14.72
CA LEU A 41 -5.19 0.00 -13.96
C LEU A 41 -4.00 -0.96 -13.74
N ARG A 42 -3.08 -1.07 -14.71
CA ARG A 42 -1.84 -1.87 -14.55
C ARG A 42 -0.92 -1.35 -13.45
N SER A 43 -1.01 -0.07 -13.09
CA SER A 43 -0.22 0.55 -12.02
C SER A 43 -0.85 0.49 -10.63
N VAL A 44 -2.09 -0.01 -10.52
CA VAL A 44 -2.82 -0.05 -9.23
C VAL A 44 -2.09 -0.93 -8.22
N GLY A 45 -1.61 -2.11 -8.61
CA GLY A 45 -0.86 -3.02 -7.72
C GLY A 45 0.33 -2.33 -7.03
N PRO A 46 1.32 -1.81 -7.78
CA PRO A 46 2.45 -1.10 -7.17
C PRO A 46 2.04 0.20 -6.46
N ALA A 47 1.01 0.91 -6.93
CA ALA A 47 0.54 2.12 -6.27
C ALA A 47 -0.06 1.83 -4.87
N VAL A 48 -0.85 0.75 -4.74
CA VAL A 48 -1.42 0.33 -3.46
C VAL A 48 -0.32 -0.09 -2.49
N LEU A 49 0.70 -0.83 -2.95
CA LEU A 49 1.85 -1.18 -2.11
C LEU A 49 2.60 0.06 -1.59
N ALA A 50 2.80 1.06 -2.46
CA ALA A 50 3.42 2.33 -2.05
C ALA A 50 2.57 3.09 -1.03
N ALA A 51 1.25 3.14 -1.24
CA ALA A 51 0.32 3.78 -0.31
C ALA A 51 0.30 3.09 1.06
N LEU A 52 0.34 1.75 1.10
CA LEU A 52 0.44 0.97 2.33
C LEU A 52 1.76 1.24 3.06
N ALA A 53 2.89 1.25 2.35
CA ALA A 53 4.18 1.55 2.94
C ALA A 53 4.22 2.96 3.56
N LEU A 54 3.67 3.96 2.87
CA LEU A 54 3.55 5.32 3.40
C LEU A 54 2.59 5.41 4.59
N ASN A 55 1.47 4.69 4.56
CA ASN A 55 0.53 4.68 5.68
C ASN A 55 1.16 4.07 6.94
N LEU A 56 1.89 2.97 6.78
CA LEU A 56 2.64 2.36 7.88
C LEU A 56 3.71 3.31 8.42
N ALA A 57 4.48 3.95 7.53
CA ALA A 57 5.47 4.95 7.91
C ALA A 57 4.85 6.15 8.65
N ALA A 58 3.62 6.53 8.32
CA ALA A 58 2.91 7.64 8.96
C ALA A 58 2.35 7.29 10.36
N GLY A 59 2.68 6.12 10.93
CA GLY A 59 2.24 5.71 12.26
C GLY A 59 0.90 4.97 12.25
N GLY A 60 0.68 4.09 11.27
CA GLY A 60 -0.56 3.36 10.93
C GLY A 60 -1.56 2.95 12.04
N ASP A 61 -1.14 2.88 13.30
CA ASP A 61 -1.95 2.57 14.48
C ASP A 61 -2.56 3.80 15.19
N GLY A 62 -2.41 5.01 14.64
CA GLY A 62 -2.97 6.24 15.21
C GLY A 62 -2.15 6.83 16.36
N ALA A 63 -1.00 6.22 16.68
CA ALA A 63 0.08 6.93 17.37
C ALA A 63 0.62 7.99 16.39
N GLY A 64 0.82 9.23 16.86
CA GLY A 64 1.28 10.32 15.99
C GLY A 64 2.54 9.94 15.18
N PRO A 65 2.80 10.62 14.05
CA PRO A 65 3.87 10.24 13.13
C PRO A 65 5.21 10.19 13.87
N SER A 66 5.64 8.98 14.18
CA SER A 66 6.87 8.67 14.91
C SER A 66 7.76 7.86 14.00
N ILE A 67 8.15 8.49 12.88
CA ILE A 67 9.14 7.91 11.98
C ILE A 67 10.47 7.88 12.73
N SER A 68 10.91 6.68 13.04
CA SER A 68 12.24 6.47 13.61
C SER A 68 13.30 6.71 12.54
N LEU A 69 14.51 7.12 12.96
CA LEU A 69 15.63 7.37 12.07
C LEU A 69 15.97 6.13 11.19
N PRO A 70 15.92 4.88 11.71
CA PRO A 70 16.05 3.66 10.93
C PRO A 70 14.96 3.49 9.85
N GLU A 71 13.70 3.78 10.17
CA GLU A 71 12.59 3.68 9.20
C GLU A 71 12.75 4.71 8.08
N ALA A 72 13.13 5.95 8.39
CA ALA A 72 13.40 6.98 7.40
C ALA A 72 14.51 6.54 6.43
N LEU A 73 15.61 6.00 6.94
CA LEU A 73 16.71 5.50 6.12
C LEU A 73 16.26 4.34 5.22
N SER A 74 15.44 3.43 5.74
CA SER A 74 14.91 2.31 4.95
C SER A 74 14.00 2.78 3.80
N LEU A 75 13.16 3.80 4.04
CA LEU A 75 12.26 4.36 3.04
C LEU A 75 13.02 5.07 1.92
N VAL A 76 14.05 5.84 2.28
CA VAL A 76 14.93 6.50 1.30
C VAL A 76 15.68 5.47 0.48
N ALA A 77 16.22 4.42 1.09
CA ALA A 77 16.90 3.35 0.38
C ALA A 77 15.96 2.57 -0.56
N ALA A 78 14.75 2.26 -0.11
CA ALA A 78 13.71 1.64 -0.94
C ALA A 78 13.32 2.53 -2.13
N ALA A 79 13.15 3.84 -1.92
CA ALA A 79 12.82 4.79 -2.98
C ALA A 79 13.98 4.94 -4.00
N ALA A 80 15.21 5.05 -3.53
CA ALA A 80 16.39 5.17 -4.39
C ALA A 80 16.61 3.90 -5.24
N SER A 81 16.48 2.72 -4.63
CA SER A 81 16.60 1.44 -5.34
C SER A 81 15.44 1.20 -6.31
N ALA A 82 14.22 1.64 -5.98
CA ALA A 82 13.09 1.61 -6.92
C ALA A 82 13.33 2.51 -8.14
N TRP A 83 13.90 3.70 -7.95
CA TRP A 83 14.24 4.62 -9.03
C TRP A 83 15.30 4.03 -9.97
N TRP A 84 16.33 3.39 -9.40
CA TRP A 84 17.44 2.85 -10.18
C TRP A 84 17.10 1.53 -10.88
N SER A 85 16.49 0.59 -10.17
CA SER A 85 16.24 -0.77 -10.69
C SER A 85 14.95 -0.87 -11.50
N ARG A 86 13.99 0.04 -11.29
CA ARG A 86 12.60 -0.08 -11.80
C ARG A 86 11.95 -1.44 -11.46
N ASN A 87 12.45 -2.12 -10.42
CA ASN A 87 12.02 -3.44 -9.98
C ASN A 87 11.62 -3.40 -8.51
N VAL A 88 10.37 -3.75 -8.25
CA VAL A 88 9.76 -3.75 -6.90
C VAL A 88 10.47 -4.73 -5.96
N ILE A 89 10.96 -5.86 -6.47
CA ILE A 89 11.64 -6.88 -5.66
C ILE A 89 12.95 -6.31 -5.12
N VAL A 90 13.72 -5.61 -5.97
CA VAL A 90 14.99 -5.00 -5.57
C VAL A 90 14.77 -3.91 -4.53
N SER A 91 13.72 -3.09 -4.70
CA SER A 91 13.41 -2.07 -3.69
C SER A 91 12.98 -2.63 -2.35
N LEU A 92 12.25 -3.75 -2.36
CA LEU A 92 11.79 -4.39 -1.14
C LEU A 92 12.95 -5.03 -0.38
N VAL A 93 13.83 -5.75 -1.08
CA VAL A 93 15.04 -6.33 -0.48
C VAL A 93 15.96 -5.22 0.06
N ALA A 94 16.22 -4.18 -0.73
CA ALA A 94 17.05 -3.05 -0.31
C ALA A 94 16.47 -2.34 0.93
N GLY A 95 15.17 -2.02 0.92
CA GLY A 95 14.50 -1.39 2.07
C GLY A 95 14.59 -2.25 3.33
N MET A 96 14.31 -3.55 3.22
CA MET A 96 14.34 -4.46 4.37
C MET A 96 15.75 -4.65 4.93
N THR A 97 16.76 -4.77 4.06
CA THR A 97 18.16 -4.88 4.50
C THR A 97 18.62 -3.62 5.24
N VAL A 98 18.28 -2.42 4.74
CA VAL A 98 18.62 -1.16 5.40
C VAL A 98 17.87 -1.01 6.72
N LEU A 99 16.58 -1.37 6.77
CA LEU A 99 15.81 -1.35 8.02
C LEU A 99 16.47 -2.22 9.09
N TRP A 100 16.83 -3.46 8.75
CA TRP A 100 17.47 -4.38 9.69
C TRP A 100 18.84 -3.92 10.15
N VAL A 101 19.68 -3.46 9.22
CA VAL A 101 21.02 -2.97 9.58
C VAL A 101 20.92 -1.71 10.43
N ALA A 102 20.03 -0.77 10.07
CA ALA A 102 19.86 0.46 10.83
C ALA A 102 19.26 0.20 12.23
N SER A 103 18.26 -0.68 12.34
CA SER A 103 17.66 -1.05 13.64
C SER A 103 18.57 -1.89 14.53
N ALA A 104 19.54 -2.61 13.97
CA ALA A 104 20.54 -3.33 14.75
C ALA A 104 21.65 -2.42 15.30
N LEU A 105 21.88 -1.25 14.67
CA LEU A 105 22.97 -0.33 14.99
C LEU A 105 22.54 0.90 15.80
N LEU A 106 21.28 1.33 15.67
CA LEU A 106 20.67 2.50 16.34
C LEU A 106 19.62 2.06 17.35
#